data_AF-A0A263HCV3-F1
#
_entry.id   AF-A0A263HCV3-F1
#
_cell.length_a   1.000
_cell.length_b   1.000
_cell.length_c   1.000
_cell.angle_alpha   90.00
_cell.angle_beta   90.00
_cell.angle_gamma   90.00
#
_symmetry.space_group_name_H-M   'P 1'
#
loop_
_entity.id
_entity.type
_entity.pdbx_description
1 polymer ?
#
loop_
_entity_poly.entity_id
_entity_poly.type
_entity_poly.pdbx_seq_one_letter_code
_entity_poly.pdbx_strand_id
1 'polypeptide(L)'
;MFGFFKKIKAPDEVEEKKEYSYYSSGHFHHQYKNDFFINQLDELVNANNKLQASLVAGQDSNGDSSLKMPTERPSAISIALANWYAGKSFIGYQMCAILSQNWLIGKACSTPARDATRNGFNIVTVNGDDIPDETIKIIQKFDKKFKIKKNCEEFVRLGRIFGIRIAIFDIDSSDPDFYEKPFNIDGVEPNSYKGIIQVDPYWCIPILVSGELNNPATQYFYDPTYWQINGKKYHRSHLIIFRNEEVAG
;
A
#
# COMPACT_ATOMS: atom_id res chain seq x y z
N MET A 1 -19.97 71.21 25.26
CA MET A 1 -19.40 70.90 26.59
C MET A 1 -19.74 69.45 26.88
N PHE A 2 -18.85 68.69 27.53
CA PHE A 2 -18.81 67.23 27.67
C PHE A 2 -18.16 66.48 26.50
N GLY A 3 -16.98 65.94 26.79
CA GLY A 3 -16.16 65.18 25.86
C GLY A 3 -16.27 63.69 26.09
N PHE A 4 -15.88 62.92 25.07
CA PHE A 4 -15.47 61.53 25.18
C PHE A 4 -14.52 61.23 24.01
N PHE A 5 -13.27 61.65 24.12
CA PHE A 5 -12.20 61.07 23.29
C PHE A 5 -11.86 59.70 23.87
N LYS A 6 -12.47 58.66 23.31
CA LYS A 6 -12.11 57.27 23.61
C LYS A 6 -10.73 57.02 23.00
N LYS A 7 -9.68 56.99 23.84
CA LYS A 7 -8.34 56.52 23.42
C LYS A 7 -8.50 55.12 22.84
N ILE A 8 -8.27 54.98 21.54
CA ILE A 8 -8.08 53.69 20.88
C ILE A 8 -6.77 53.15 21.46
N LYS A 9 -6.84 52.04 22.21
CA LYS A 9 -5.63 51.30 22.61
C LYS A 9 -4.96 50.80 21.34
N ALA A 10 -3.66 51.05 21.20
CA ALA A 10 -2.85 50.42 20.17
C ALA A 10 -3.01 48.90 20.28
N PRO A 11 -3.05 48.17 19.14
CA PRO A 11 -3.07 46.71 19.20
C PRO A 11 -1.82 46.24 19.92
N ASP A 12 -1.99 45.36 20.91
CA ASP A 12 -0.87 44.70 21.58
C ASP A 12 0.03 44.09 20.49
N GLU A 13 1.34 44.35 20.58
CA GLU A 13 2.33 43.73 19.69
C GLU A 13 2.13 42.21 19.77
N VAL A 14 1.64 41.63 18.67
CA VAL A 14 1.61 40.19 18.51
C VAL A 14 3.06 39.76 18.41
N GLU A 15 3.62 39.25 19.51
CA GLU A 15 4.91 38.55 19.47
C GLU A 15 4.82 37.49 18.38
N GLU A 16 5.50 37.73 17.27
CA GLU A 16 5.64 36.78 16.18
C GLU A 16 6.41 35.59 16.73
N LYS A 17 5.67 34.54 17.13
CA LYS A 17 6.25 33.28 17.55
C LYS A 17 6.96 32.68 16.35
N LYS A 18 8.28 32.82 16.31
CA LYS A 18 9.15 32.23 15.29
C LYS A 18 8.86 30.75 15.15
N GLU A 19 8.44 30.35 13.95
CA GLU A 19 8.24 28.95 13.59
C GLU A 19 9.61 28.27 13.49
N TYR A 20 9.91 27.33 14.38
CA TYR A 20 11.14 26.56 14.34
C TYR A 20 10.91 25.24 13.59
N SER A 21 11.83 24.88 12.69
CA SER A 21 11.88 23.53 12.11
C SER A 21 12.27 22.49 13.16
N TYR A 22 12.00 21.20 12.88
CA TYR A 22 12.32 20.03 13.72
C TYR A 22 13.75 20.02 14.27
N TYR A 23 14.67 20.67 13.54
CA TYR A 23 16.01 20.96 14.01
C TYR A 23 16.37 22.40 13.65
N SER A 24 16.62 23.21 14.66
CA SER A 24 17.08 24.59 14.51
C SER A 24 18.02 24.87 15.68
N SER A 25 19.09 25.61 15.42
CA SER A 25 20.00 26.08 16.49
C SER A 25 20.63 24.95 17.34
N GLY A 26 20.85 23.77 16.76
CA GLY A 26 21.60 22.68 17.42
C GLY A 26 20.85 21.92 18.52
N HIS A 27 19.54 22.16 18.69
CA HIS A 27 18.69 21.45 19.64
C HIS A 27 17.39 20.98 18.98
N PHE A 28 16.86 19.84 19.45
CA PHE A 28 15.53 19.37 19.08
C PHE A 28 14.48 20.16 19.85
N HIS A 29 13.57 20.83 19.13
CA HIS A 29 12.45 21.53 19.74
C HIS A 29 11.26 20.57 19.90
N HIS A 30 10.85 20.31 21.14
CA HIS A 30 9.85 19.27 21.48
C HIS A 30 8.38 19.73 21.39
N GLN A 31 8.13 20.99 21.05
CA GLN A 31 6.77 21.51 20.93
C GLN A 31 6.41 21.75 19.47
N TYR A 32 5.77 20.75 18.85
CA TYR A 32 5.02 20.96 17.62
C TYR A 32 3.53 20.90 17.95
N LYS A 33 2.78 21.96 17.65
CA LYS A 33 1.31 21.88 17.60
C LYS A 33 0.91 21.06 16.38
N ASN A 34 0.89 19.74 16.50
CA ASN A 34 0.23 18.87 15.51
C ASN A 34 -0.71 17.85 16.16
N ASP A 35 -1.20 18.13 17.36
CA ASP A 35 -2.12 17.24 18.10
C ASP A 35 -3.59 17.50 17.77
N PHE A 36 -3.93 18.12 16.64
CA PHE A 36 -5.35 18.33 16.29
C PHE A 36 -6.10 16.99 16.21
N PHE A 37 -5.49 16.00 15.55
CA PHE A 37 -6.07 14.67 15.39
C PHE A 37 -6.13 13.88 16.70
N ILE A 38 -5.09 13.99 17.54
CA ILE A 38 -5.04 13.31 18.85
C ILE A 38 -6.08 13.91 19.79
N ASN A 39 -6.18 15.25 19.85
CA ASN A 39 -7.17 15.94 20.69
C ASN A 39 -8.62 15.66 20.25
N GLN A 40 -8.89 15.57 18.94
CA GLN A 40 -10.21 15.19 18.42
C GLN A 40 -10.57 13.73 18.73
N LEU A 41 -9.60 12.82 18.64
CA LEU A 41 -9.78 11.42 19.03
C LEU A 41 -10.09 11.29 20.52
N ASP A 42 -9.37 12.02 21.38
CA ASP A 42 -9.60 12.03 22.81
C ASP A 42 -10.99 12.61 23.18
N GLU A 43 -11.46 13.66 22.48
CA GLU A 43 -12.83 14.17 22.67
C GLU A 43 -13.91 13.15 22.30
N LEU A 44 -13.74 12.45 21.16
CA LEU A 44 -14.70 11.44 20.70
C LEU A 44 -14.75 10.22 21.63
N VAL A 45 -13.59 9.75 22.10
CA VAL A 45 -13.50 8.65 23.07
C VAL A 45 -14.17 9.03 24.39
N ASN A 46 -13.94 10.26 24.87
CA ASN A 46 -14.56 10.76 26.10
C ASN A 46 -16.07 10.97 25.96
N ALA A 47 -16.55 11.39 24.78
CA ALA A 47 -17.98 11.52 24.51
C ALA A 47 -18.69 10.15 24.47
N ASN A 48 -18.07 9.14 23.86
CA ASN A 48 -18.59 7.77 23.85
C ASN A 48 -18.65 7.14 25.25
N ASN A 49 -17.63 7.39 26.08
CA ASN A 49 -17.60 6.85 27.45
C ASN A 49 -18.67 7.49 28.36
N LYS A 50 -19.07 8.73 28.11
CA LYS A 50 -20.19 9.37 28.83
C LYS A 50 -21.56 8.79 28.47
N LEU A 51 -21.72 8.21 27.28
CA LEU A 51 -22.98 7.59 26.85
C LEU A 51 -23.24 6.23 27.52
N GLN A 52 -22.22 5.50 27.99
CA GLN A 52 -22.42 4.26 28.74
C GLN A 52 -22.86 4.47 30.20
N ALA A 53 -22.70 5.68 30.76
CA ALA A 53 -23.06 5.97 32.15
C ALA A 53 -24.57 6.22 32.36
N SER A 54 -25.40 6.26 31.31
CA SER A 54 -26.84 6.57 31.44
C SER A 54 -27.77 5.37 31.61
N LEU A 55 -27.26 4.13 31.59
CA LEU A 55 -28.05 2.93 31.90
C LEU A 55 -27.92 2.56 33.39
N VAL A 56 -28.33 3.47 34.27
CA VAL A 56 -28.50 3.18 35.70
C VAL A 56 -29.94 2.71 35.93
N ALA A 57 -30.16 1.39 35.84
CA ALA A 57 -31.26 0.76 36.56
C ALA A 57 -30.94 0.85 38.06
N GLY A 58 -31.89 1.37 38.84
CA GLY A 58 -31.66 1.92 40.17
C GLY A 58 -31.09 0.98 41.21
N GLN A 59 -30.41 1.56 42.20
CA GLN A 59 -30.09 0.89 43.46
C GLN A 59 -30.11 1.90 44.61
N ASP A 60 -31.08 1.71 45.49
CA ASP A 60 -31.08 2.14 46.88
C ASP A 60 -30.31 1.09 47.72
N SER A 61 -29.91 1.52 48.91
CA SER A 61 -29.34 0.75 50.03
C SER A 61 -27.82 0.79 50.23
N ASN A 62 -27.50 1.31 51.42
CA ASN A 62 -26.20 1.51 52.04
C ASN A 62 -25.42 0.21 52.29
N GLY A 63 -24.09 0.35 52.29
CA GLY A 63 -23.17 -0.55 52.98
C GLY A 63 -22.38 -1.47 52.07
N ASP A 64 -21.25 -0.98 51.54
CA ASP A 64 -19.96 -1.68 51.64
C ASP A 64 -18.85 -0.78 51.06
N SER A 65 -17.86 -0.43 51.88
CA SER A 65 -16.63 0.19 51.38
C SER A 65 -15.75 -0.90 50.77
N SER A 66 -16.14 -1.40 49.60
CA SER A 66 -15.19 -2.10 48.74
C SER A 66 -14.42 -1.03 47.97
N LEU A 67 -13.09 -1.05 48.05
CA LEU A 67 -12.24 -0.46 47.03
C LEU A 67 -12.68 -1.08 45.70
N LYS A 68 -13.52 -0.37 44.95
CA LYS A 68 -13.81 -0.67 43.56
C LYS A 68 -12.56 -0.28 42.79
N MET A 69 -11.55 -1.15 42.80
CA MET A 69 -10.51 -1.11 41.78
C MET A 69 -11.25 -1.45 40.48
N PRO A 70 -11.40 -0.51 39.53
CA PRO A 70 -11.90 -0.89 38.22
C PRO A 70 -10.85 -1.85 37.67
N THR A 71 -11.12 -3.15 37.73
CA THR A 71 -10.43 -4.11 36.91
C THR A 71 -10.89 -3.82 35.50
N GLU A 72 -10.24 -2.83 34.85
CA GLU A 72 -10.24 -2.78 33.40
C GLU A 72 -9.82 -4.17 32.97
N ARG A 73 -10.71 -4.87 32.25
CA ARG A 73 -10.33 -6.11 31.58
C ARG A 73 -9.03 -5.75 30.85
N PRO A 74 -7.92 -6.48 31.05
CA PRO A 74 -6.71 -6.18 30.30
C PRO A 74 -7.16 -6.16 28.85
N SER A 75 -7.07 -4.99 28.23
CA SER A 75 -7.30 -4.89 26.80
C SER A 75 -6.35 -5.93 26.22
N ALA A 76 -6.89 -6.90 25.47
CA ALA A 76 -6.09 -8.02 24.96
C ALA A 76 -4.86 -7.53 24.18
N ILE A 77 -4.88 -6.25 23.78
CA ILE A 77 -3.81 -5.50 23.17
C ILE A 77 -3.73 -4.12 23.87
N SER A 78 -2.54 -3.72 24.33
CA SER A 78 -2.28 -2.36 24.81
C SER A 78 -2.58 -1.34 23.69
N ILE A 79 -3.40 -0.33 23.98
CA ILE A 79 -3.76 0.72 23.01
C ILE A 79 -2.51 1.47 22.52
N ALA A 80 -1.54 1.73 23.41
CA ALA A 80 -0.28 2.37 23.03
C ALA A 80 0.52 1.48 22.06
N LEU A 81 0.51 0.16 22.26
CA LEU A 81 1.16 -0.79 21.37
C LEU A 81 0.43 -0.87 20.02
N ALA A 82 -0.91 -0.92 20.03
CA ALA A 82 -1.73 -0.90 18.83
C ALA A 82 -1.50 0.37 18.00
N ASN A 83 -1.44 1.54 18.65
CA ASN A 83 -1.14 2.82 18.01
C ASN A 83 0.28 2.88 17.44
N TRP A 84 1.26 2.27 18.12
CA TRP A 84 2.63 2.18 17.59
C TRP A 84 2.68 1.37 16.29
N TYR A 85 2.01 0.22 16.23
CA TYR A 85 1.90 -0.57 14.99
C TYR A 85 1.06 0.12 13.92
N ALA A 86 -0.04 0.77 14.27
CA ALA A 86 -0.86 1.56 13.34
C ALA A 86 -0.06 2.73 12.73
N GLY A 87 0.85 3.35 13.50
CA GLY A 87 1.80 4.35 12.99
C GLY A 87 2.84 3.80 12.02
N LYS A 88 2.96 2.47 11.87
CA LYS A 88 3.76 1.78 10.84
C LYS A 88 2.91 1.29 9.67
N SER A 89 1.64 1.67 9.61
CA SER A 89 0.75 1.33 8.51
C SER A 89 1.23 1.93 7.18
N PHE A 90 0.60 1.49 6.10
CA PHE A 90 0.92 1.94 4.76
C PHE A 90 0.75 3.45 4.62
N ILE A 91 1.86 4.13 4.33
CA ILE A 91 1.97 5.59 4.21
C ILE A 91 1.41 6.17 2.90
N GLY A 92 0.86 5.32 2.03
CA GLY A 92 0.30 5.70 0.74
C GLY A 92 1.34 5.69 -0.39
N TYR A 93 0.86 5.41 -1.62
CA TYR A 93 1.71 5.29 -2.80
C TYR A 93 2.49 6.57 -3.15
N GLN A 94 1.91 7.75 -2.89
CA GLN A 94 2.56 9.04 -3.18
C GLN A 94 3.79 9.26 -2.30
N MET A 95 3.69 8.96 -1.01
CA MET A 95 4.82 9.09 -0.09
C MET A 95 5.90 8.04 -0.41
N CYS A 96 5.51 6.81 -0.77
CA CYS A 96 6.45 5.80 -1.27
C CYS A 96 7.25 6.29 -2.48
N ALA A 97 6.59 6.96 -3.43
CA ALA A 97 7.26 7.51 -4.61
C ALA A 97 8.31 8.57 -4.21
N ILE A 98 7.98 9.47 -3.29
CA ILE A 98 8.91 10.50 -2.79
C ILE A 98 10.08 9.85 -2.04
N LEU A 99 9.81 8.93 -1.12
CA LEU A 99 10.84 8.23 -0.36
C LEU A 99 11.77 7.41 -1.26
N SER A 100 11.26 6.83 -2.35
CA SER A 100 12.07 6.06 -3.29
C SER A 100 13.15 6.88 -4.01
N GLN A 101 13.04 8.22 -4.01
CA GLN A 101 14.08 9.11 -4.54
C GLN A 101 15.32 9.13 -3.65
N ASN A 102 15.19 8.75 -2.37
CA ASN A 102 16.34 8.57 -1.51
C ASN A 102 17.19 7.40 -2.02
N TRP A 103 18.49 7.67 -2.24
CA TRP A 103 19.42 6.71 -2.82
C TRP A 103 19.51 5.41 -2.01
N LEU A 104 19.41 5.46 -0.68
CA LEU A 104 19.53 4.29 0.18
C LEU A 104 18.29 3.40 0.03
N ILE A 105 17.11 4.00 0.00
CA ILE A 105 15.84 3.30 -0.22
C ILE A 105 15.83 2.69 -1.63
N GLY A 106 16.15 3.48 -2.66
CA GLY A 106 16.23 2.98 -4.04
C GLY A 106 17.23 1.84 -4.22
N LYS A 107 18.38 1.88 -3.52
CA LYS A 107 19.37 0.79 -3.52
C LYS A 107 18.82 -0.46 -2.84
N ALA A 108 18.25 -0.34 -1.64
CA ALA A 108 17.67 -1.46 -0.90
C ALA A 108 16.57 -2.20 -1.70
N CYS A 109 15.70 -1.46 -2.40
CA CYS A 109 14.66 -2.06 -3.22
C CYS A 109 15.17 -2.70 -4.53
N SER A 110 16.31 -2.23 -5.08
CA SER A 110 16.83 -2.71 -6.38
C SER A 110 17.85 -3.84 -6.27
N THR A 111 18.62 -3.91 -5.18
CA THR A 111 19.67 -4.93 -5.00
C THR A 111 19.17 -6.37 -5.15
N PRO A 112 18.05 -6.79 -4.54
CA PRO A 112 17.58 -8.18 -4.64
C PRO A 112 17.29 -8.61 -6.08
N ALA A 113 16.67 -7.72 -6.86
CA ALA A 113 16.33 -8.00 -8.24
C ALA A 113 17.59 -8.11 -9.12
N ARG A 114 18.53 -7.18 -8.95
CA ARG A 114 19.80 -7.16 -9.69
C ARG A 114 20.69 -8.35 -9.37
N ASP A 115 20.68 -8.80 -8.13
CA ASP A 115 21.43 -9.98 -7.70
C ASP A 115 20.83 -11.25 -8.32
N ALA A 116 19.50 -11.39 -8.28
CA ALA A 116 18.80 -12.51 -8.89
C ALA A 116 18.99 -12.59 -10.41
N THR A 117 18.98 -11.46 -11.13
CA THR A 117 19.15 -11.42 -12.59
C THR A 117 20.62 -11.32 -13.04
N ARG A 118 21.57 -11.35 -12.10
CA ARG A 118 23.00 -11.13 -12.38
C ARG A 118 23.55 -12.12 -13.41
N ASN A 119 23.25 -13.40 -13.24
CA ASN A 119 23.74 -14.49 -14.10
C ASN A 119 22.87 -14.73 -15.35
N GLY A 120 21.77 -14.00 -15.51
CA GLY A 120 20.82 -14.21 -16.61
C GLY A 120 19.89 -15.39 -16.36
N PHE A 121 19.37 -15.97 -17.44
CA PHE A 121 18.38 -17.05 -17.40
C PHE A 121 18.92 -18.28 -18.13
N ASN A 122 18.75 -19.45 -17.53
CA ASN A 122 19.00 -20.74 -18.17
C ASN A 122 17.72 -21.23 -18.82
N ILE A 123 17.80 -21.61 -20.10
CA ILE A 123 16.66 -22.14 -20.84
C ILE A 123 16.74 -23.66 -20.74
N VAL A 124 15.72 -24.27 -20.15
CA VAL A 124 15.59 -25.72 -20.00
C VAL A 124 14.26 -26.16 -20.57
N THR A 125 14.20 -27.37 -21.13
CA THR A 125 12.92 -27.98 -21.50
C THR A 125 12.23 -28.51 -20.25
N VAL A 126 10.90 -28.67 -20.33
CA VAL A 126 10.10 -29.25 -19.23
C VAL A 126 10.56 -30.67 -18.89
N ASN A 127 11.04 -31.42 -19.89
CA ASN A 127 11.47 -32.81 -19.75
C ASN A 127 12.99 -32.98 -19.50
N GLY A 128 13.77 -31.89 -19.54
CA GLY A 128 15.23 -31.93 -19.37
C GLY A 128 16.01 -32.40 -20.61
N ASP A 129 15.34 -32.55 -21.75
CA ASP A 129 15.98 -32.84 -23.04
C ASP A 129 16.85 -31.67 -23.53
N ASP A 130 17.92 -32.02 -24.25
CA ASP A 130 18.84 -31.06 -24.86
C ASP A 130 18.12 -30.19 -25.90
N ILE A 131 18.27 -28.88 -25.77
CA ILE A 131 17.75 -27.90 -26.72
C ILE A 131 18.83 -27.61 -27.75
N PRO A 132 18.51 -27.65 -29.06
CA PRO A 132 19.46 -27.22 -30.09
C PRO A 132 19.99 -25.81 -29.81
N ASP A 133 21.31 -25.63 -29.92
CA ASP A 133 22.00 -24.35 -29.68
C ASP A 133 21.42 -23.19 -30.50
N GLU A 134 20.90 -23.47 -31.69
CA GLU A 134 20.27 -22.47 -32.55
C GLU A 134 19.00 -21.88 -31.92
N THR A 135 18.15 -22.73 -31.34
CA THR A 135 16.92 -22.30 -30.64
C THR A 135 17.26 -21.47 -29.41
N ILE A 136 18.27 -21.86 -28.63
CA ILE A 136 18.75 -21.10 -27.48
C ILE A 136 19.19 -19.70 -27.92
N LYS A 137 19.98 -19.60 -28.99
CA LYS A 137 20.44 -18.31 -29.53
C LYS A 137 19.29 -17.42 -29.99
N ILE A 138 18.24 -18.01 -30.59
CA ILE A 138 17.04 -17.29 -31.01
C ILE A 138 16.31 -16.71 -29.80
N ILE A 139 16.08 -17.51 -28.76
CA ILE A 139 15.41 -17.05 -27.53
C ILE A 139 16.22 -15.94 -26.86
N GLN A 140 17.53 -16.11 -26.72
CA GLN A 140 18.42 -15.07 -26.16
C GLN A 140 18.39 -13.76 -26.98
N LYS A 141 18.21 -13.84 -28.30
CA LYS A 141 18.04 -12.67 -29.16
C LYS A 141 16.74 -11.94 -28.82
N PHE A 142 15.65 -12.67 -28.59
CA PHE A 142 14.37 -12.10 -28.15
C PHE A 142 14.43 -11.55 -26.72
N ASP A 143 15.14 -12.20 -25.80
CA ASP A 143 15.35 -11.68 -24.43
C ASP A 143 15.99 -10.30 -24.44
N LYS A 144 16.99 -10.11 -25.31
CA LYS A 144 17.64 -8.82 -25.53
C LYS A 144 16.72 -7.82 -26.22
N LYS A 145 15.99 -8.25 -27.26
CA LYS A 145 15.03 -7.40 -28.01
C LYS A 145 13.96 -6.81 -27.08
N PHE A 146 13.37 -7.65 -26.23
CA PHE A 146 12.30 -7.28 -25.32
C PHE A 146 12.80 -6.81 -23.94
N LYS A 147 14.12 -6.76 -23.74
CA LYS A 147 14.77 -6.27 -22.51
C LYS A 147 14.25 -6.96 -21.25
N ILE A 148 14.05 -8.29 -21.31
CA ILE A 148 13.41 -9.08 -20.25
C ILE A 148 14.10 -8.86 -18.90
N LYS A 149 15.44 -8.92 -18.85
CA LYS A 149 16.22 -8.63 -17.64
C LYS A 149 15.87 -7.28 -17.01
N LYS A 150 15.82 -6.21 -17.82
CA LYS A 150 15.48 -4.87 -17.32
C LYS A 150 14.05 -4.83 -16.78
N ASN A 151 13.10 -5.43 -17.50
CA ASN A 151 11.71 -5.48 -17.08
C ASN A 151 11.56 -6.23 -15.75
N CYS A 152 12.22 -7.38 -15.57
CA CYS A 152 12.21 -8.14 -14.31
C CYS A 152 12.82 -7.32 -13.16
N GLU A 153 13.95 -6.65 -13.39
CA GLU A 153 14.57 -5.79 -12.37
C GLU A 153 13.66 -4.64 -11.95
N GLU A 154 13.04 -3.96 -12.93
CA GLU A 154 12.10 -2.87 -12.66
C GLU A 154 10.83 -3.35 -11.96
N PHE A 155 10.31 -4.52 -12.35
CA PHE A 155 9.11 -5.12 -11.79
C PHE A 155 9.27 -5.39 -10.30
N VAL A 156 10.37 -6.05 -9.90
CA VAL A 156 10.66 -6.31 -8.48
C VAL A 156 11.02 -5.04 -7.74
N ARG A 157 11.80 -4.12 -8.35
CA ARG A 157 12.16 -2.85 -7.71
C ARG A 157 10.93 -2.02 -7.35
N LEU A 158 10.02 -1.83 -8.31
CA LEU A 158 8.80 -1.06 -8.11
C LEU A 158 7.81 -1.79 -7.22
N GLY A 159 7.72 -3.13 -7.35
CA GLY A 159 6.95 -3.96 -6.43
C GLY A 159 7.40 -3.83 -4.98
N ARG A 160 8.70 -3.70 -4.73
CA ARG A 160 9.24 -3.45 -3.37
C ARG A 160 9.02 -2.01 -2.89
N ILE A 161 8.98 -1.02 -3.78
CA ILE A 161 8.71 0.39 -3.42
C ILE A 161 7.24 0.58 -3.03
N PHE A 162 6.33 -0.01 -3.81
CA PHE A 162 4.89 0.20 -3.65
C PHE A 162 4.18 -0.95 -2.95
N GLY A 163 4.85 -2.06 -2.65
CA GLY A 163 4.27 -3.27 -2.09
C GLY A 163 3.59 -4.17 -3.14
N ILE A 164 3.03 -3.59 -4.20
CA ILE A 164 2.43 -4.28 -5.35
C ILE A 164 2.97 -3.75 -6.67
N ARG A 165 3.09 -4.64 -7.65
CA ARG A 165 3.29 -4.28 -9.06
C ARG A 165 2.58 -5.29 -9.96
N ILE A 166 1.97 -4.81 -11.04
CA ILE A 166 1.28 -5.65 -12.02
C ILE A 166 2.01 -5.58 -13.36
N ALA A 167 2.27 -6.73 -13.97
CA ALA A 167 2.83 -6.85 -15.30
C ALA A 167 1.81 -7.52 -16.24
N ILE A 168 1.74 -7.02 -17.46
CA ILE A 168 0.84 -7.47 -18.53
C ILE A 168 1.70 -7.78 -19.74
N PHE A 169 1.47 -8.94 -20.36
CA PHE A 169 2.05 -9.23 -21.66
C PHE A 169 1.28 -8.46 -22.73
N ASP A 170 1.97 -7.53 -23.40
CA ASP A 170 1.41 -6.74 -24.49
C ASP A 170 1.37 -7.59 -25.76
N ILE A 171 0.17 -8.04 -26.10
CA ILE A 171 -0.12 -8.90 -27.23
C ILE A 171 -1.12 -8.17 -28.13
N ASP A 172 -0.76 -8.06 -29.40
CA ASP A 172 -1.66 -7.59 -30.46
C ASP A 172 -2.59 -8.73 -30.88
N SER A 173 -3.87 -8.63 -30.55
CA SER A 173 -4.85 -9.64 -30.93
C SER A 173 -5.98 -9.01 -31.72
N SER A 174 -6.47 -9.76 -32.71
CA SER A 174 -7.65 -9.42 -33.48
C SER A 174 -8.95 -9.56 -32.66
N ASP A 175 -8.94 -10.33 -31.57
CA ASP A 175 -10.08 -10.51 -30.67
C ASP A 175 -10.21 -9.33 -29.68
N PRO A 176 -11.32 -8.58 -29.70
CA PRO A 176 -11.54 -7.46 -28.77
C PRO A 176 -11.53 -7.89 -27.30
N ASP A 177 -11.99 -9.12 -27.03
CA ASP A 177 -12.16 -9.68 -25.68
C ASP A 177 -10.96 -10.54 -25.24
N PHE A 178 -9.86 -10.50 -26.00
CA PHE A 178 -8.67 -11.34 -25.75
C PHE A 178 -8.22 -11.30 -24.29
N TYR A 179 -8.17 -10.10 -23.69
CA TYR A 179 -7.72 -9.91 -22.31
C TYR A 179 -8.80 -10.23 -21.27
N GLU A 180 -10.08 -10.27 -21.64
CA GLU A 180 -11.16 -10.64 -20.73
C GLU A 180 -11.34 -12.17 -20.62
N LYS A 181 -10.94 -12.90 -21.64
CA LYS A 181 -10.94 -14.36 -21.62
C LYS A 181 -9.73 -14.87 -20.82
N PRO A 182 -9.78 -16.11 -20.30
CA PRO A 182 -8.60 -16.75 -19.76
C PRO A 182 -7.49 -16.87 -20.82
N PHE A 183 -6.26 -16.65 -20.38
CA PHE A 183 -5.08 -16.64 -21.23
C PHE A 183 -4.88 -18.03 -21.82
N ASN A 184 -4.81 -18.08 -23.15
CA ASN A 184 -4.49 -19.27 -23.90
C ASN A 184 -3.33 -18.97 -24.85
N ILE A 185 -2.22 -19.71 -24.70
CA ILE A 185 -1.03 -19.54 -25.54
C ILE A 185 -1.30 -19.87 -27.02
N ASP A 186 -2.22 -20.81 -27.29
CA ASP A 186 -2.58 -21.19 -28.66
C ASP A 186 -3.36 -20.08 -29.40
N GLY A 187 -3.93 -19.14 -28.64
CA GLY A 187 -4.61 -17.95 -29.19
C GLY A 187 -3.67 -16.80 -29.53
N VAL A 188 -2.36 -16.95 -29.33
CA VAL A 188 -1.36 -15.90 -29.58
C VAL A 188 -0.80 -16.03 -31.00
N GLU A 189 -1.13 -15.08 -31.86
CA GLU A 189 -0.68 -15.09 -33.26
C GLU A 189 0.84 -14.88 -33.37
N PRO A 190 1.52 -15.43 -34.39
CA PRO A 190 2.94 -15.18 -34.63
C PRO A 190 3.25 -13.68 -34.76
N ASN A 191 4.32 -13.22 -34.08
CA ASN A 191 4.75 -11.80 -34.04
C ASN A 191 3.77 -10.80 -33.38
N SER A 192 2.73 -11.27 -32.70
CA SER A 192 1.79 -10.40 -31.95
C SER A 192 2.38 -9.82 -30.66
N TYR A 193 3.39 -10.47 -30.06
CA TYR A 193 3.97 -10.04 -28.80
C TYR A 193 4.85 -8.80 -28.96
N LYS A 194 4.48 -7.73 -28.25
CA LYS A 194 5.13 -6.42 -28.28
C LYS A 194 6.06 -6.18 -27.08
N GLY A 195 5.79 -6.83 -25.94
CA GLY A 195 6.63 -6.71 -24.76
C GLY A 195 5.86 -6.83 -23.45
N ILE A 196 6.39 -6.22 -22.40
CA ILE A 196 5.78 -6.23 -21.05
C ILE A 196 5.38 -4.80 -20.69
N ILE A 197 4.10 -4.60 -20.41
CA ILE A 197 3.58 -3.38 -19.80
C ILE A 197 3.59 -3.59 -18.29
N GLN A 198 4.07 -2.59 -17.55
CA GLN A 198 4.02 -2.61 -16.10
C GLN A 198 3.15 -1.47 -15.60
N VAL A 199 2.24 -1.79 -14.69
CA VAL A 199 1.20 -0.88 -14.21
C VAL A 199 1.35 -0.68 -12.71
N ASP A 200 1.27 0.58 -12.28
CA ASP A 200 1.24 0.93 -10.87
C ASP A 200 -0.09 0.54 -10.23
N PRO A 201 -0.08 0.09 -8.96
CA PRO A 201 -1.30 -0.34 -8.25
C PRO A 201 -2.39 0.72 -8.24
N TYR A 202 -2.04 2.01 -8.29
CA TYR A 202 -2.99 3.12 -8.33
C TYR A 202 -3.95 3.08 -9.52
N TRP A 203 -3.56 2.44 -10.63
CA TRP A 203 -4.35 2.36 -11.86
C TRP A 203 -5.11 1.03 -12.01
N CYS A 204 -5.12 0.21 -10.97
CA CYS A 204 -5.65 -1.14 -10.99
C CYS A 204 -6.78 -1.26 -9.98
N ILE A 205 -7.96 -1.67 -10.46
CA ILE A 205 -9.14 -1.87 -9.61
C ILE A 205 -9.48 -3.37 -9.65
N PRO A 206 -9.47 -4.07 -8.51
CA PRO A 206 -9.89 -5.47 -8.46
C PRO A 206 -11.40 -5.59 -8.67
N ILE A 207 -11.82 -6.56 -9.47
CA ILE A 207 -13.22 -6.92 -9.69
C ILE A 207 -13.40 -8.36 -9.26
N LEU A 208 -14.03 -8.54 -8.10
CA LEU A 208 -14.37 -9.83 -7.52
C LEU A 208 -15.71 -10.31 -8.07
N VAL A 209 -15.80 -11.61 -8.38
CA VAL A 209 -17.06 -12.25 -8.79
C VAL A 209 -17.61 -13.06 -7.61
N SER A 210 -18.95 -13.22 -7.54
CA SER A 210 -19.73 -13.72 -6.38
C SER A 210 -19.09 -14.87 -5.57
N GLY A 211 -18.39 -15.81 -6.21
CA GLY A 211 -17.73 -16.94 -5.53
C GLY A 211 -16.50 -16.57 -4.70
N GLU A 212 -15.73 -15.56 -5.10
CA GLU A 212 -14.44 -15.18 -4.48
C GLU A 212 -14.62 -14.38 -3.19
N LEU A 213 -15.78 -13.71 -3.06
CA LEU A 213 -16.15 -12.91 -1.89
C LEU A 213 -16.78 -13.74 -0.77
N ASN A 214 -17.58 -14.74 -1.14
CA ASN A 214 -18.51 -15.38 -0.21
C ASN A 214 -18.18 -16.85 0.09
N ASN A 215 -17.21 -17.45 -0.62
CA ASN A 215 -16.86 -18.85 -0.44
C ASN A 215 -15.38 -19.04 -0.03
N PRO A 216 -15.10 -19.18 1.28
CA PRO A 216 -13.74 -19.42 1.78
C PRO A 216 -13.18 -20.80 1.42
N ALA A 217 -14.01 -21.71 0.89
CA ALA A 217 -13.54 -23.01 0.40
C ALA A 217 -12.99 -22.95 -1.04
N THR A 218 -13.03 -21.78 -1.69
CA THR A 218 -12.41 -21.61 -3.00
C THR A 218 -10.92 -21.28 -2.85
N GLN A 219 -10.10 -21.79 -3.78
CA GLN A 219 -8.69 -21.42 -3.85
C GLN A 219 -8.47 -19.94 -4.17
N TYR A 220 -9.51 -19.25 -4.67
CA TYR A 220 -9.49 -17.85 -5.10
C TYR A 220 -10.21 -16.94 -4.11
N PHE A 221 -10.33 -17.34 -2.84
CA PHE A 221 -10.93 -16.50 -1.82
C PHE A 221 -10.12 -15.20 -1.66
N TYR A 222 -10.78 -14.05 -1.84
CA TYR A 222 -10.15 -12.72 -1.95
C TYR A 222 -9.12 -12.54 -3.07
N ASP A 223 -9.06 -13.44 -4.05
CA ASP A 223 -8.22 -13.29 -5.25
C ASP A 223 -9.11 -12.94 -6.45
N PRO A 224 -9.10 -11.68 -6.95
CA PRO A 224 -10.03 -11.23 -7.97
C PRO A 224 -9.89 -11.99 -9.30
N THR A 225 -11.01 -12.41 -9.88
CA THR A 225 -11.04 -12.97 -11.25
C THR A 225 -10.53 -11.96 -12.26
N TYR A 226 -10.91 -10.68 -12.07
CA TYR A 226 -10.68 -9.62 -13.03
C TYR A 226 -10.03 -8.40 -12.40
N TRP A 227 -9.28 -7.67 -13.21
CA TRP A 227 -8.71 -6.38 -12.87
C TRP A 227 -9.08 -5.38 -13.95
N GLN A 228 -9.58 -4.22 -13.54
CA GLN A 228 -9.81 -3.10 -14.44
C GLN A 228 -8.58 -2.20 -14.43
N ILE A 229 -8.01 -2.01 -15.61
CA ILE A 229 -6.80 -1.21 -15.83
C ILE A 229 -7.10 -0.25 -16.98
N ASN A 230 -7.03 1.05 -16.69
CA ASN A 230 -7.35 2.11 -17.66
C ASN A 230 -8.71 1.90 -18.37
N GLY A 231 -9.74 1.51 -17.62
CA GLY A 231 -11.09 1.29 -18.17
C GLY A 231 -11.31 -0.04 -18.90
N LYS A 232 -10.26 -0.83 -19.17
CA LYS A 232 -10.36 -2.16 -19.78
C LYS A 232 -10.27 -3.26 -18.72
N LYS A 233 -11.04 -4.32 -18.89
CA LYS A 233 -11.05 -5.48 -18.00
C LYS A 233 -10.03 -6.53 -18.46
N TYR A 234 -9.30 -7.09 -17.51
CA TYR A 234 -8.27 -8.11 -17.71
C TYR A 234 -8.57 -9.30 -16.80
N HIS A 235 -8.57 -10.52 -17.34
CA HIS A 235 -8.63 -11.74 -16.54
C HIS A 235 -7.29 -11.98 -15.85
N ARG A 236 -7.33 -12.48 -14.60
CA ARG A 236 -6.14 -12.68 -13.76
C ARG A 236 -5.01 -13.47 -14.42
N SER A 237 -5.33 -14.41 -15.31
CA SER A 237 -4.32 -15.24 -16.01
C SER A 237 -3.45 -14.46 -16.99
N HIS A 238 -3.87 -13.26 -17.43
CA HIS A 238 -3.05 -12.38 -18.26
C HIS A 238 -2.06 -11.54 -17.43
N LEU A 239 -2.18 -11.58 -16.10
CA LEU A 239 -1.50 -10.68 -15.20
C LEU A 239 -0.49 -11.45 -14.36
N ILE A 240 0.71 -10.89 -14.25
CA ILE A 240 1.68 -11.30 -13.24
C ILE A 240 1.65 -10.24 -12.14
N ILE A 241 1.16 -10.64 -10.96
CA ILE A 241 0.97 -9.74 -9.83
C ILE A 241 2.05 -10.03 -8.79
N PHE A 242 2.95 -9.08 -8.58
CA PHE A 242 3.90 -9.11 -7.49
C PHE A 242 3.27 -8.51 -6.24
N ARG A 243 3.35 -9.22 -5.11
CA ARG A 243 2.97 -8.76 -3.78
C ARG A 243 4.16 -9.03 -2.86
N ASN A 244 4.72 -7.99 -2.24
CA ASN A 244 5.97 -8.13 -1.46
C ASN A 244 5.76 -8.87 -0.13
N GLU A 245 4.61 -8.63 0.51
CA GLU A 245 4.17 -9.30 1.75
C GLU A 245 2.68 -9.66 1.60
N GLU A 246 2.25 -10.78 2.19
CA GLU A 246 0.83 -11.07 2.40
C GLU A 246 0.32 -10.06 3.44
N VAL A 247 -0.19 -8.94 2.97
CA VAL A 247 -1.10 -8.12 3.77
C VAL A 247 -2.34 -8.98 3.96
N ALA A 248 -2.60 -9.40 5.21
CA ALA A 248 -3.75 -10.22 5.52
C ALA A 248 -5.03 -9.54 5.00
N GLY A 249 -5.65 -10.15 3.99
CA GLY A 249 -7.03 -9.94 3.54
C GLY A 249 -7.41 -8.53 3.10
#